data_AF-Q2F5V5-F1
#
_entry.id   AF-Q2F5V5-F1
#
_cell.length_a   1.000
_cell.length_b   1.000
_cell.length_c   1.000
_cell.angle_alpha   90.00
_cell.angle_beta   90.00
_cell.angle_gamma   90.00
#
_symmetry.space_group_name_H-M   'P 1'
#
loop_
_entity.id
_entity.type
_entity.pdbx_description
1 polymer ?
#
loop_
_entity_poly.entity_id
_entity_poly.type
_entity_poly.pdbx_seq_one_letter_code
_entity_poly.pdbx_strand_id
1 'polypeptide(L)'
;MDSKIVVFICLVGVASASVIAPVPVARVDPLPQYSYGYDVQDTLTGDFKGHQENRNGDLVTGSYSVVDPDGTRRIVDYTADPLNGFNAVVRREPLVVAAPARVVAPAPIVAPAPVVAPARVFASAPIVAPGPYYARAPFAPAPLLAPRLPAPVYF
;
A
#
# COMPACT_ATOMS: atom_id res chain seq x y z
N MET A 1 -11.21 -44.14 -85.47
CA MET A 1 -11.70 -43.52 -84.23
C MET A 1 -13.07 -42.96 -84.53
N ASP A 2 -14.12 -43.58 -83.98
CA ASP A 2 -15.49 -43.41 -84.43
C ASP A 2 -16.10 -42.13 -83.85
N SER A 3 -16.63 -41.25 -84.70
CA SER A 3 -17.13 -39.93 -84.26
C SER A 3 -18.28 -40.01 -83.25
N LYS A 4 -18.96 -41.17 -83.16
CA LYS A 4 -19.96 -41.45 -82.12
C LYS A 4 -19.37 -41.48 -80.71
N ILE A 5 -18.13 -41.93 -80.53
CA ILE A 5 -17.44 -41.99 -79.22
C ILE A 5 -17.04 -40.58 -78.76
N VAL A 6 -16.56 -39.73 -79.67
CA VAL A 6 -16.16 -38.35 -79.37
C VAL A 6 -17.37 -37.47 -78.99
N VAL A 7 -18.50 -37.66 -79.68
CA VAL A 7 -19.75 -36.93 -79.38
C VAL A 7 -20.33 -37.35 -78.04
N PHE A 8 -20.25 -38.63 -77.68
CA PHE A 8 -20.77 -39.12 -76.39
C PHE A 8 -19.95 -38.59 -75.20
N ILE A 9 -18.63 -38.49 -75.34
CA ILE A 9 -17.76 -37.92 -74.29
C ILE A 9 -17.98 -36.40 -74.12
N CYS A 10 -18.22 -35.66 -75.21
CA CYS A 10 -18.57 -34.23 -75.13
C CYS A 10 -19.91 -33.98 -74.42
N LEU A 11 -20.90 -34.85 -74.61
CA LEU A 11 -22.24 -34.64 -74.04
C LEU A 11 -22.30 -34.91 -72.53
N VAL A 12 -21.48 -35.84 -72.02
CA VAL A 12 -21.41 -36.14 -70.58
C VAL A 12 -20.63 -35.06 -69.81
N GLY A 13 -19.61 -34.45 -70.42
CA GLY A 13 -18.79 -33.39 -69.79
C GLY A 13 -19.54 -32.08 -69.51
N VAL A 14 -20.68 -31.83 -70.15
CA VAL A 14 -21.48 -30.60 -70.00
C VAL A 14 -22.56 -30.74 -68.92
N ALA A 15 -22.85 -31.96 -68.43
CA ALA A 15 -23.96 -32.21 -67.51
C ALA A 15 -23.66 -31.87 -66.03
N SER A 16 -22.40 -31.66 -65.65
CA SER A 16 -22.03 -31.21 -64.30
C SER A 16 -22.09 -29.67 -64.20
N ALA A 17 -23.26 -29.11 -64.51
CA ALA A 17 -23.59 -27.74 -64.14
C ALA A 17 -23.73 -27.67 -62.62
N SER A 18 -22.88 -26.86 -61.99
CA SER A 18 -22.88 -26.61 -60.56
C SER A 18 -24.28 -26.15 -60.13
N VAL A 19 -24.91 -26.88 -59.22
CA VAL A 19 -26.07 -26.36 -58.49
C VAL A 19 -25.54 -25.22 -57.62
N ILE A 20 -25.66 -23.99 -58.12
CA ILE A 20 -25.41 -22.79 -57.32
C ILE A 20 -26.56 -22.74 -56.32
N ALA A 21 -26.30 -23.17 -55.08
CA ALA A 21 -27.23 -22.93 -53.99
C ALA A 21 -27.50 -21.42 -53.92
N PRO A 22 -28.76 -20.98 -53.84
CA PRO A 22 -29.05 -19.57 -53.70
C PRO A 22 -28.35 -19.05 -52.44
N VAL A 23 -27.46 -18.08 -52.61
CA VAL A 23 -26.83 -17.38 -51.47
C VAL A 23 -27.99 -16.73 -50.72
N PRO A 24 -28.19 -17.03 -49.43
CA PRO A 24 -29.23 -16.38 -48.65
C PRO A 24 -28.95 -14.88 -48.66
N VAL A 25 -29.81 -14.13 -49.34
CA VAL A 25 -29.76 -12.66 -49.30
C VAL A 25 -30.02 -12.29 -47.85
N ALA A 26 -29.01 -11.73 -47.18
CA ALA A 26 -29.16 -11.27 -45.81
C ALA A 26 -30.35 -10.31 -45.76
N ARG A 27 -31.34 -10.65 -44.93
CA ARG A 27 -32.53 -9.82 -44.77
C ARG A 27 -32.09 -8.54 -44.06
N VAL A 28 -32.07 -7.42 -44.80
CA VAL A 28 -31.77 -6.11 -44.23
C VAL A 28 -32.95 -5.72 -43.35
N ASP A 29 -32.69 -5.49 -42.07
CA ASP A 29 -33.66 -4.90 -41.15
C ASP A 29 -33.86 -3.42 -41.55
N PRO A 30 -35.09 -2.98 -41.88
CA PRO A 30 -35.36 -1.58 -42.20
C PRO A 30 -35.19 -0.64 -41.00
N LEU A 31 -35.17 -1.15 -39.76
CA LEU A 31 -34.94 -0.35 -38.56
C LEU A 31 -33.96 -1.07 -37.61
N PRO A 32 -32.67 -1.14 -37.95
CA PRO A 32 -31.71 -1.89 -37.15
C PRO A 32 -31.57 -1.32 -35.75
N GLN A 33 -31.62 -2.20 -34.74
CA GLN A 33 -31.50 -1.83 -33.34
C GLN A 33 -30.46 -2.71 -32.64
N TYR A 34 -29.63 -2.07 -31.82
CA TYR A 34 -28.76 -2.77 -30.88
C TYR A 34 -28.40 -1.86 -29.71
N SER A 35 -28.02 -2.47 -28.60
CA SER A 35 -27.36 -1.77 -27.51
C SER A 35 -26.26 -2.66 -26.96
N TYR A 36 -25.08 -2.10 -26.75
CA TYR A 36 -23.97 -2.82 -26.12
C TYR A 36 -23.11 -1.89 -25.29
N GLY A 37 -22.32 -2.47 -24.41
CA GLY A 37 -21.32 -1.75 -23.66
C GLY A 37 -20.35 -2.69 -22.96
N TYR A 38 -19.23 -2.14 -22.54
CA TYR A 38 -18.23 -2.83 -21.73
C TYR A 38 -17.58 -1.85 -20.76
N ASP A 39 -16.99 -2.40 -19.72
CA ASP A 39 -16.26 -1.65 -18.71
C ASP A 39 -15.03 -2.47 -18.26
N VAL A 40 -13.91 -1.79 -18.10
CA VAL A 40 -12.62 -2.36 -17.67
C VAL A 40 -12.17 -1.56 -16.45
N GLN A 41 -11.95 -2.28 -15.35
CA GLN A 41 -11.43 -1.74 -14.09
C GLN A 41 -10.28 -2.62 -13.62
N ASP A 42 -9.09 -2.40 -14.18
CA ASP A 42 -7.89 -3.13 -13.80
C ASP A 42 -6.96 -2.25 -12.97
N THR A 43 -6.98 -2.46 -11.65
CA THR A 43 -6.12 -1.74 -10.71
C THR A 43 -4.65 -2.13 -10.81
N LEU A 44 -4.32 -3.30 -11.39
CA LEU A 44 -2.95 -3.77 -11.51
C LEU A 44 -2.23 -3.07 -12.67
N THR A 45 -2.87 -3.02 -13.83
CA THR A 45 -2.32 -2.35 -15.03
C THR A 45 -2.65 -0.86 -15.07
N GLY A 46 -3.65 -0.41 -14.29
CA GLY A 46 -4.17 0.95 -14.33
C GLY A 46 -5.13 1.19 -15.50
N ASP A 47 -5.62 0.14 -16.14
CA ASP A 47 -6.57 0.27 -17.24
C ASP A 47 -7.99 0.52 -16.71
N PHE A 48 -8.44 1.76 -16.90
CA PHE A 48 -9.81 2.18 -16.65
C PHE A 48 -10.39 2.74 -17.94
N LYS A 49 -11.30 1.97 -18.55
CA LYS A 49 -12.02 2.39 -19.75
C LYS A 49 -13.43 1.79 -19.77
N GLY A 50 -14.33 2.50 -20.41
CA GLY A 50 -15.70 2.03 -20.59
C GLY A 50 -16.26 2.54 -21.90
N HIS A 51 -17.21 1.82 -22.46
CA HIS A 51 -17.91 2.19 -23.67
C HIS A 51 -19.35 1.70 -23.62
N GLN A 52 -20.24 2.50 -24.16
CA GLN A 52 -21.61 2.12 -24.40
C GLN A 52 -22.08 2.74 -25.72
N GLU A 53 -22.90 2.00 -26.46
CA GLU A 53 -23.50 2.44 -27.70
C GLU A 53 -24.92 1.88 -27.82
N ASN A 54 -25.81 2.72 -28.34
CA ASN A 54 -27.16 2.34 -28.70
C ASN A 54 -27.43 2.81 -30.13
N ARG A 55 -28.03 1.92 -30.93
CA ARG A 55 -28.52 2.24 -32.27
C ARG A 55 -30.02 2.03 -32.32
N ASN A 56 -30.70 3.00 -32.91
CA ASN A 56 -32.10 2.92 -33.26
C ASN A 56 -32.30 3.43 -34.69
N GLY A 57 -32.44 2.52 -35.64
CA GLY A 57 -32.54 2.85 -37.06
C GLY A 57 -31.24 3.48 -37.56
N ASP A 58 -31.32 4.73 -37.99
CA ASP A 58 -30.18 5.50 -38.49
C ASP A 58 -29.51 6.37 -37.42
N LEU A 59 -30.07 6.43 -36.21
CA LEU A 59 -29.48 7.16 -35.09
C LEU A 59 -28.61 6.23 -34.25
N VAL A 60 -27.33 6.58 -34.11
CA VAL A 60 -26.40 5.95 -33.16
C VAL A 60 -26.05 6.98 -32.10
N THR A 61 -26.12 6.58 -30.83
CA THR A 61 -25.71 7.41 -29.69
C THR A 61 -24.84 6.59 -28.75
N GLY A 62 -23.84 7.18 -28.13
CA GLY A 62 -23.10 6.49 -27.10
C GLY A 62 -22.06 7.34 -26.41
N SER A 63 -21.29 6.71 -25.55
CA SER A 63 -20.14 7.34 -24.93
C SER A 63 -19.00 6.35 -24.73
N TYR A 64 -17.76 6.83 -24.81
CA TYR A 64 -16.60 6.10 -24.30
C TYR A 64 -15.84 6.94 -23.30
N SER A 65 -15.11 6.26 -22.42
CA SER A 65 -14.17 6.90 -21.51
C SER A 65 -12.86 6.14 -21.43
N VAL A 66 -11.77 6.89 -21.30
CA VAL A 66 -10.41 6.36 -21.14
C VAL A 66 -9.63 7.27 -20.20
N VAL A 67 -8.81 6.69 -19.35
CA VAL A 67 -7.83 7.43 -18.57
C VAL A 67 -6.61 7.70 -19.44
N ASP A 68 -6.36 8.98 -19.72
CA ASP A 68 -5.21 9.42 -20.49
C ASP A 68 -3.94 9.40 -19.59
N PRO A 69 -2.73 9.34 -20.18
CA PRO A 69 -1.47 9.27 -19.41
C PRO A 69 -1.19 10.48 -18.50
N ASP A 70 -1.88 11.59 -18.73
CA ASP A 70 -1.81 12.80 -17.91
C ASP A 70 -2.62 12.69 -16.60
N GLY A 71 -3.29 11.56 -16.36
CA GLY A 71 -4.12 11.33 -15.18
C GLY A 71 -5.51 11.97 -15.26
N THR A 72 -5.94 12.39 -16.45
CA THR A 72 -7.31 12.82 -16.71
C THR A 72 -8.13 11.69 -17.32
N ARG A 73 -9.42 11.63 -16.98
CA ARG A 73 -10.40 10.81 -17.69
C ARG A 73 -10.99 11.62 -18.82
N ARG A 74 -10.75 11.16 -20.04
CA ARG A 74 -11.42 11.67 -21.22
C ARG A 74 -12.74 10.92 -21.39
N ILE A 75 -13.83 11.66 -21.50
CA ILE A 75 -15.16 11.15 -21.84
C ILE A 75 -15.54 11.75 -23.18
N VAL A 76 -16.02 10.92 -24.09
CA VAL A 76 -16.52 11.36 -25.39
C VAL A 76 -17.94 10.86 -25.54
N ASP A 77 -18.88 11.80 -25.57
CA ASP A 77 -20.28 11.54 -25.89
C ASP A 77 -20.48 11.79 -27.38
N TYR A 78 -21.07 10.85 -28.09
CA TYR A 78 -21.19 10.93 -29.55
C TYR A 78 -22.59 10.55 -30.03
N THR A 79 -22.91 11.11 -31.20
CA THR A 79 -24.15 10.89 -31.94
C THR A 79 -23.82 10.81 -33.43
N ALA A 80 -24.44 9.89 -34.15
CA ALA A 80 -24.32 9.80 -35.60
C ALA A 80 -25.70 9.64 -36.24
N ASP A 81 -25.98 10.45 -37.26
CA ASP A 81 -27.22 10.40 -38.03
C ASP A 81 -26.96 10.80 -39.52
N PRO A 82 -27.90 10.52 -40.44
CA PRO A 82 -27.71 10.81 -41.87
C PRO A 82 -27.67 12.30 -42.23
N LEU A 83 -28.25 13.19 -41.41
CA LEU A 83 -28.31 14.63 -41.68
C LEU A 83 -27.04 15.34 -41.20
N ASN A 84 -26.62 15.09 -39.97
CA ASN A 84 -25.52 15.80 -39.31
C ASN A 84 -24.20 15.02 -39.34
N GLY A 85 -24.22 13.76 -39.76
CA GLY A 85 -23.06 12.88 -39.69
C GLY A 85 -22.66 12.56 -38.25
N PHE A 86 -21.39 12.24 -38.03
CA PHE A 86 -20.84 11.96 -36.71
C PHE A 86 -20.48 13.26 -35.97
N ASN A 87 -21.03 13.44 -34.77
CA ASN A 87 -20.76 14.56 -33.87
C ASN A 87 -20.38 14.03 -32.50
N ALA A 88 -19.37 14.63 -31.88
CA ALA A 88 -18.88 14.22 -30.58
C ALA A 88 -18.51 15.42 -29.70
N VAL A 89 -18.84 15.32 -28.41
CA VAL A 89 -18.46 16.28 -27.37
C VAL A 89 -17.45 15.60 -26.45
N VAL A 90 -16.26 16.20 -26.35
CA VAL A 90 -15.16 15.68 -25.54
C VAL A 90 -15.07 16.45 -24.23
N ARG A 91 -15.04 15.72 -23.11
CA ARG A 91 -14.86 16.26 -21.76
C ARG A 91 -13.62 15.61 -21.14
N ARG A 92 -12.84 16.38 -20.39
CA ARG A 92 -11.70 15.88 -19.61
C ARG A 92 -11.93 16.23 -18.15
N GLU A 93 -11.87 15.24 -17.28
CA GLU A 93 -12.02 15.39 -15.84
C GLU A 93 -10.81 14.79 -15.11
N PRO A 94 -10.28 15.42 -14.05
CA PRO A 94 -9.21 14.81 -13.26
C PRO A 94 -9.72 13.56 -12.52
N LEU A 95 -8.90 12.51 -12.40
CA LEU A 95 -9.26 11.26 -11.69
C LEU A 95 -9.48 11.44 -10.18
N VAL A 96 -9.15 12.61 -9.63
CA VAL A 96 -9.14 12.87 -8.20
C VAL A 96 -10.56 13.16 -7.72
N VAL A 97 -11.27 12.13 -7.25
CA VAL A 97 -12.11 12.32 -6.07
C VAL A 97 -11.12 12.67 -4.96
N ALA A 98 -11.15 13.90 -4.48
CA ALA A 98 -10.34 14.34 -3.35
C ALA A 98 -10.46 13.26 -2.27
N ALA A 99 -9.36 12.55 -2.01
CA ALA A 99 -9.28 11.68 -0.84
C ALA A 99 -9.72 12.56 0.34
N PRO A 100 -10.74 12.16 1.14
CA PRO A 100 -11.13 12.97 2.28
C PRO A 100 -9.86 13.17 3.07
N ALA A 101 -9.47 14.44 3.24
CA ALA A 101 -8.26 14.81 3.96
C ALA A 101 -8.27 14.00 5.25
N ARG A 102 -7.35 13.03 5.37
CA ARG A 102 -7.21 12.28 6.60
C ARG A 102 -6.84 13.36 7.60
N VAL A 103 -7.78 13.72 8.48
CA VAL A 103 -7.49 14.55 9.63
C VAL A 103 -6.51 13.70 10.44
N VAL A 104 -5.23 13.92 10.20
CA VAL A 104 -4.18 13.41 11.06
C VAL A 104 -4.42 14.18 12.35
N ALA A 105 -5.09 13.52 13.30
CA ALA A 105 -5.17 14.05 14.65
C ALA A 105 -3.75 14.45 15.05
N PRO A 106 -3.52 15.69 15.50
CA PRO A 106 -2.19 16.09 15.94
C PRO A 106 -1.70 15.07 16.96
N ALA A 107 -0.48 14.57 16.76
CA ALA A 107 0.11 13.59 17.67
C ALA A 107 -0.04 14.12 19.11
N PRO A 108 -0.47 13.28 20.08
CA PRO A 108 -0.58 13.73 21.45
C PRO A 108 0.78 14.27 21.87
N ILE A 109 0.80 15.54 22.30
CA ILE A 109 1.99 16.15 22.88
C ILE A 109 2.27 15.35 24.15
N VAL A 110 3.24 14.45 24.07
CA VAL A 110 3.73 13.70 25.22
C VAL A 110 4.30 14.73 26.18
N ALA A 111 3.64 14.94 27.31
CA ALA A 111 4.17 15.78 28.37
C ALA A 111 5.59 15.27 28.72
N PRO A 112 6.60 16.15 28.84
CA PRO A 112 7.93 15.72 29.23
C PRO A 112 7.85 14.97 30.55
N ALA A 113 8.50 13.80 30.60
CA ALA A 113 8.55 12.97 31.80
C ALA A 113 9.02 13.81 33.00
N PRO A 114 8.43 13.62 34.19
CA PRO A 114 8.85 14.36 35.37
C PRO A 114 10.34 14.08 35.61
N VAL A 115 11.14 15.15 35.63
CA VAL A 115 12.56 15.07 35.96
C VAL A 115 12.65 14.60 37.41
N VAL A 116 13.09 13.37 37.62
CA VAL A 116 13.35 12.83 38.95
C VAL A 116 14.52 13.62 39.53
N ALA A 117 14.27 14.34 40.64
CA ALA A 117 15.32 15.05 41.34
C ALA A 117 16.45 14.08 41.75
N PRO A 118 17.73 14.49 41.67
CA PRO A 118 18.83 13.61 42.06
C PRO A 118 18.68 13.23 43.53
N ALA A 119 18.85 11.93 43.81
CA ALA A 119 18.83 11.39 45.17
C ALA A 119 19.85 12.14 46.03
N ARG A 120 19.43 12.60 47.22
CA ARG A 120 20.33 13.25 48.17
C ARG A 120 21.37 12.24 48.63
N VAL A 121 22.63 12.47 48.27
CA VAL A 121 23.76 11.74 48.82
C VAL A 121 23.92 12.18 50.28
N PHE A 122 23.64 11.28 51.21
CA PHE A 122 23.93 11.52 52.61
C PHE A 122 25.45 11.38 52.83
N ALA A 123 26.04 12.31 53.57
CA ALA A 123 27.45 12.26 53.92
C ALA A 123 27.77 10.96 54.67
N SER A 124 28.84 10.29 54.26
CA SER A 124 29.38 9.12 54.95
C SER A 124 29.78 9.50 56.37
N ALA A 125 29.40 8.66 57.35
CA ALA A 125 29.71 8.86 58.76
C ALA A 125 31.24 9.00 58.99
N PRO A 126 31.69 9.84 59.94
CA PRO A 126 33.10 10.01 60.23
C PRO A 126 33.71 8.73 60.81
N ILE A 127 34.88 8.37 60.29
CA ILE A 127 35.70 7.27 60.81
C ILE A 127 36.27 7.69 62.16
N VAL A 128 35.95 6.93 63.21
CA VAL A 128 36.50 7.11 64.55
C VAL A 128 37.98 6.76 64.53
N ALA A 129 38.84 7.72 64.91
CA ALA A 129 40.28 7.49 65.00
C ALA A 129 40.60 6.49 66.13
N PRO A 130 41.56 5.56 65.94
CA PRO A 130 42.01 4.69 67.01
C PRO A 130 42.68 5.50 68.12
N GLY A 131 42.30 5.23 69.37
CA GLY A 131 42.83 5.92 70.56
C GLY A 131 44.32 5.64 70.81
N PRO A 132 45.00 6.48 71.60
CA PRO A 132 46.44 6.35 71.83
C PRO A 132 46.76 5.08 72.62
N TYR A 133 47.75 4.33 72.13
CA TYR A 133 48.37 3.23 72.86
C TYR A 133 49.22 3.79 74.00
N TYR A 134 48.90 3.43 75.25
CA TYR A 134 49.77 3.73 76.39
C TYR A 134 50.91 2.71 76.45
N ALA A 135 52.16 3.20 76.36
CA ALA A 135 53.34 2.40 76.58
C ALA A 135 53.42 1.96 78.05
N ARG A 136 53.58 0.65 78.27
CA ARG A 136 53.72 0.05 79.61
C ARG A 136 55.03 0.52 80.25
N ALA A 137 54.94 1.16 81.41
CA ALA A 137 56.11 1.62 82.16
C ALA A 137 57.02 0.45 82.58
N PRO A 138 58.36 0.62 82.55
CA PRO A 138 59.30 -0.42 82.96
C PRO A 138 59.24 -0.67 84.47
N PHE A 139 59.36 -1.95 84.83
CA PHE A 139 59.34 -2.46 86.20
C PHE A 139 60.63 -2.04 86.94
N ALA A 140 60.51 -1.25 88.02
CA ALA A 140 61.63 -0.92 88.89
C ALA A 140 61.80 -2.03 89.96
N PRO A 141 63.02 -2.56 90.20
CA PRO A 141 63.25 -3.61 91.20
C PRO A 141 63.13 -3.08 92.64
N ALA A 142 62.63 -3.93 93.53
CA ALA A 142 62.29 -3.63 94.92
C ALA A 142 63.53 -3.34 95.81
N PRO A 143 63.42 -2.42 96.79
CA PRO A 143 64.48 -2.21 97.77
C PRO A 143 64.48 -3.29 98.86
N LEU A 144 65.66 -3.85 99.15
CA LEU A 144 65.91 -4.74 100.29
C LEU A 144 65.87 -3.92 101.58
N LEU A 145 64.90 -4.17 102.46
CA LEU A 145 64.86 -3.55 103.79
C LEU A 145 65.67 -4.40 104.79
N ALA A 146 66.66 -3.77 105.42
CA ALA A 146 67.55 -4.37 106.41
C ALA A 146 66.82 -4.78 107.71
N PRO A 147 67.30 -5.81 108.44
CA PRO A 147 66.71 -6.21 109.72
C PRO A 147 66.98 -5.15 110.79
N ARG A 148 65.91 -4.70 111.48
CA ARG A 148 66.01 -3.78 112.63
C ARG A 148 65.95 -4.60 113.93
N LEU A 149 67.02 -4.50 114.70
CA LEU A 149 67.21 -5.14 116.02
C LEU A 149 66.19 -4.63 117.05
N PRO A 150 65.80 -5.46 118.05
CA PRO A 150 64.91 -5.04 119.12
C PRO A 150 65.64 -4.18 120.16
N ALA A 151 64.94 -3.20 120.74
CA ALA A 151 65.44 -2.36 121.82
C ALA A 151 64.44 -2.34 123.01
N PRO A 152 64.94 -2.10 124.24
CA PRO A 152 64.44 -2.74 125.46
C PRO A 152 63.36 -1.94 126.22
N VAL A 153 62.72 -2.66 127.14
CA VAL A 153 61.71 -2.25 128.14
C VAL A 153 62.38 -1.59 129.35
N TYR A 154 61.80 -0.53 129.97
CA TYR A 154 61.76 -0.12 131.41
C TYR A 154 60.93 1.20 131.47
N PHE A 155 60.01 1.51 132.39
CA PHE A 155 59.83 1.25 133.83
C PHE A 155 58.36 0.94 134.18
#